data_AF-A0A7D9LJV6-F1
#
_entry.id   AF-A0A7D9LJV6-F1
#
_cell.length_a   1.000
_cell.length_b   1.000
_cell.length_c   1.000
_cell.angle_alpha   90.00
_cell.angle_beta   90.00
_cell.angle_gamma   90.00
#
_symmetry.space_group_name_H-M   'P 1'
#
loop_
_entity.id
_entity.type
_entity.pdbx_description
1 polymer ?
#
loop_
_entity_poly.entity_id
_entity_poly.type
_entity_poly.pdbx_seq_one_letter_code
_entity_poly.pdbx_strand_id
1 'polypeptide(L)'
;MNHDIDEMVKRCSECRTLLPVNPKEPLQQPPLPTRPWDKLGVDLYSLINDREYLIVTNYFSSFTEVYDLGKDATAPALIKELTQLFSRFGQPVEVVSDGGSQFTCKAFATFVESWNFILTVSSPTHAQSNGKAEPR
;
A
#
# COMPACT_ATOMS: atom_id res chain seq x y z
N MET A 1 6.59 48.69 6.93
CA MET A 1 5.18 48.61 6.48
C MET A 1 4.74 47.17 6.24
N ASN A 2 5.32 46.39 5.31
CA ASN A 2 4.94 44.96 5.19
C ASN A 2 5.44 44.09 6.36
N HIS A 3 6.60 44.41 6.94
CA HIS A 3 7.17 43.63 8.05
C HIS A 3 6.36 43.76 9.36
N ASP A 4 5.78 44.94 9.61
CA ASP A 4 4.98 45.21 10.81
C ASP A 4 3.64 44.47 10.78
N ILE A 5 3.07 44.33 9.57
CA ILE A 5 1.84 43.56 9.33
C ILE A 5 2.13 42.06 9.51
N ASP A 6 3.26 41.56 8.99
CA ASP A 6 3.68 40.17 9.18
C ASP A 6 3.92 39.81 10.66
N GLU A 7 4.54 40.71 11.43
CA GLU A 7 4.72 40.53 12.87
C GLU A 7 3.39 40.51 13.62
N MET A 8 2.45 41.38 13.24
CA MET A 8 1.11 41.44 13.83
C MET A 8 0.33 40.13 13.58
N VAL A 9 0.37 39.62 12.35
CA VAL A 9 -0.30 38.36 11.97
C VAL A 9 0.33 37.16 12.69
N LYS A 10 1.66 37.12 12.86
CA LYS A 10 2.36 36.06 13.60
C LYS A 10 2.05 36.05 15.11
N ARG A 11 1.79 37.21 15.70
CA ARG A 11 1.48 37.35 17.15
C ARG A 11 0.00 37.17 17.46
N CYS A 12 -0.88 37.24 16.48
CA CYS A 12 -2.32 37.01 16.67
C CYS A 12 -2.63 35.51 16.77
N SER A 13 -3.20 35.10 17.92
CA SER A 13 -3.60 33.72 18.18
C SER A 13 -4.68 33.21 17.22
N GLU A 14 -5.60 34.08 16.82
CA GLU A 14 -6.70 33.77 15.90
C GLU A 14 -6.20 33.66 14.45
N CYS A 15 -5.25 34.51 14.04
CA CYS A 15 -4.63 34.37 12.73
C CYS A 15 -3.82 33.08 12.65
N ARG A 16 -3.14 32.69 13.74
CA ARG A 16 -2.30 31.49 13.77
C ARG A 16 -3.08 30.17 13.64
N THR A 17 -4.35 30.13 14.04
CA THR A 17 -5.22 28.97 13.83
C THR A 17 -5.76 28.89 12.40
N LEU A 18 -5.78 30.01 11.67
CA LEU A 18 -6.21 30.11 10.27
C LEU A 18 -5.05 30.04 9.28
N LEU A 19 -3.80 30.12 9.74
CA LEU A 19 -2.62 29.97 8.89
C LEU A 19 -2.58 28.54 8.32
N PRO A 20 -2.28 28.38 7.02
CA PRO A 20 -2.07 27.06 6.44
C PRO A 20 -0.93 26.36 7.18
N VAL A 21 -1.27 25.27 7.87
CA VAL A 21 -0.31 24.33 8.45
C VAL A 21 0.61 23.88 7.33
N ASN A 22 1.92 23.89 7.60
CA ASN A 22 3.06 23.57 6.73
C ASN A 22 2.72 22.97 5.35
N PRO A 23 3.35 23.44 4.24
CA PRO A 23 3.24 22.72 2.98
C PRO A 23 3.57 21.25 3.25
N LYS A 24 2.65 20.35 2.87
CA LYS A 24 2.86 18.90 3.01
C LYS A 24 4.26 18.62 2.47
N GLU A 25 5.11 18.01 3.30
CA GLU A 25 6.46 17.66 2.87
C GLU A 25 6.35 16.89 1.53
N PRO A 26 7.25 17.16 0.57
CA PRO A 26 7.23 16.45 -0.69
C PRO A 26 7.21 14.95 -0.42
N LEU A 27 6.27 14.24 -1.04
CA LEU A 27 6.15 12.79 -0.91
C LEU A 27 7.53 12.18 -1.20
N GLN A 28 8.18 11.64 -0.17
CA GLN A 28 9.41 10.88 -0.37
C GLN A 28 9.01 9.59 -1.06
N GLN A 29 9.40 9.46 -2.33
CA GLN A 29 9.20 8.22 -3.05
C GLN A 29 10.10 7.16 -2.40
N PRO A 30 9.55 6.04 -1.90
CA PRO A 30 10.38 4.96 -1.42
C PRO A 30 11.30 4.48 -2.55
N PRO A 31 12.51 4.00 -2.22
CA PRO A 31 13.44 3.52 -3.23
C PRO A 31 12.78 2.41 -4.05
N LEU A 32 12.89 2.52 -5.38
CA LEU A 32 12.40 1.49 -6.28
C LEU A 32 13.23 0.21 -6.09
N PRO A 33 12.62 -0.98 -6.20
CA PRO A 33 13.37 -2.22 -6.19
C PRO A 33 14.38 -2.26 -7.34
N THR A 34 15.50 -2.95 -7.16
CA THR A 34 16.57 -3.07 -8.17
C THR A 34 16.35 -4.24 -9.12
N ARG A 35 15.51 -5.22 -8.77
CA ARG A 35 15.16 -6.36 -9.63
C ARG A 35 13.65 -6.53 -9.75
N PRO A 36 13.15 -7.08 -10.87
CA PRO A 36 11.77 -7.49 -10.99
C PRO A 36 11.36 -8.45 -9.87
N TRP A 37 10.13 -8.33 -9.38
CA TRP A 37 9.53 -9.23 -8.38
C TRP A 37 10.16 -9.20 -6.98
N ASP A 38 11.19 -8.38 -6.73
CA ASP A 38 11.73 -8.19 -5.37
C ASP A 38 10.71 -7.51 -4.44
N LYS A 39 9.90 -6.58 -4.98
CA LYS A 39 8.88 -5.85 -4.22
C LYS A 39 7.53 -5.89 -4.92
N LEU A 40 6.52 -6.40 -4.22
CA LEU A 40 5.15 -6.52 -4.72
C LEU A 40 4.19 -5.70 -3.86
N GLY A 41 3.20 -5.08 -4.48
CA GLY A 41 2.02 -4.55 -3.80
C GLY A 41 0.87 -5.51 -3.98
N VAL A 42 0.10 -5.74 -2.93
CA VAL A 42 -1.11 -6.55 -2.95
C VAL A 42 -2.27 -5.72 -2.44
N ASP A 43 -3.40 -5.85 -3.10
CA ASP A 43 -4.64 -5.16 -2.72
C ASP A 43 -5.86 -6.03 -3.03
N LEU A 44 -6.96 -5.77 -2.32
CA LEU A 44 -8.23 -6.42 -2.53
C LEU A 44 -9.24 -5.46 -3.15
N TYR A 45 -9.94 -5.92 -4.17
CA TYR A 45 -10.95 -5.12 -4.86
C TYR A 45 -12.27 -5.87 -4.98
N SER A 46 -13.34 -5.26 -4.49
CA SER A 46 -14.71 -5.78 -4.56
C SER A 46 -15.48 -5.13 -5.71
N LEU A 47 -16.07 -5.94 -6.59
CA LEU A 47 -16.98 -5.48 -7.65
C LEU A 47 -18.46 -5.61 -7.25
N ILE A 48 -19.31 -4.83 -7.93
CA ILE A 48 -20.77 -4.74 -7.69
C ILE A 48 -21.49 -6.11 -7.80
N ASN A 49 -20.87 -7.11 -8.43
CA ASN A 49 -21.44 -8.45 -8.60
C ASN A 49 -21.05 -9.44 -7.49
N ASP A 50 -20.71 -8.95 -6.29
CA ASP A 50 -20.22 -9.73 -5.15
C ASP A 50 -19.03 -10.62 -5.53
N ARG A 51 -18.09 -10.05 -6.31
CA ARG A 51 -16.83 -10.73 -6.62
C ARG A 51 -15.65 -9.97 -6.08
N GLU A 52 -14.75 -10.73 -5.51
CA GLU A 52 -13.54 -10.26 -4.87
C GLU A 52 -12.35 -10.58 -5.76
N TYR A 53 -11.41 -9.63 -5.87
CA TYR A 53 -10.23 -9.77 -6.68
C TYR A 53 -8.98 -9.44 -5.87
N LEU A 54 -7.94 -10.22 -6.08
CA LEU A 54 -6.59 -9.91 -5.61
C LEU A 54 -5.82 -9.24 -6.74
N ILE A 55 -5.38 -8.02 -6.50
CA ILE A 55 -4.53 -7.26 -7.41
C ILE A 55 -3.09 -7.36 -6.89
N VAL A 56 -2.17 -7.79 -7.74
CA VAL A 56 -0.74 -7.89 -7.42
C VAL A 56 0.06 -7.04 -8.40
N THR A 57 0.75 -6.01 -7.90
CA THR A 57 1.56 -5.11 -8.72
C THR A 57 3.05 -5.24 -8.42
N ASN A 58 3.85 -5.47 -9.45
CA ASN A 58 5.32 -5.45 -9.37
C ASN A 58 5.84 -4.01 -9.34
N TYR A 59 6.48 -3.60 -8.23
CA TYR A 59 6.96 -2.23 -8.07
C TYR A 59 8.08 -1.82 -9.04
N PHE A 60 8.80 -2.80 -9.62
CA PHE A 60 9.88 -2.56 -10.57
C PHE A 60 9.35 -2.11 -11.93
N SER A 61 8.41 -2.87 -12.49
CA SER A 61 7.90 -2.68 -13.86
C SER A 61 6.52 -2.04 -13.94
N SER A 62 5.84 -1.91 -12.79
CA SER A 62 4.40 -1.61 -12.71
C SER A 62 3.53 -2.64 -13.44
N PHE A 63 4.04 -3.86 -13.67
CA PHE A 63 3.25 -4.96 -14.20
C PHE A 63 2.27 -5.46 -13.13
N THR A 64 1.00 -5.60 -13.50
CA THR A 64 -0.07 -5.99 -12.57
C THR A 64 -0.75 -7.28 -13.04
N GLU A 65 -0.93 -8.21 -12.11
CA GLU A 65 -1.77 -9.40 -12.30
C GLU A 65 -3.01 -9.30 -11.41
N VAL A 66 -4.14 -9.77 -11.93
CA VAL A 66 -5.43 -9.75 -11.22
C VAL A 66 -5.96 -11.18 -11.14
N TYR A 67 -6.36 -11.57 -9.94
CA TYR A 67 -6.89 -12.90 -9.64
C TYR A 67 -8.32 -12.80 -9.13
N ASP A 68 -9.21 -13.59 -9.71
CA ASP A 68 -10.59 -13.72 -9.26
C ASP A 68 -10.66 -14.69 -8.07
N LEU A 69 -11.03 -14.17 -6.90
CA LEU A 69 -11.19 -14.95 -5.67
C LEU A 69 -12.61 -15.52 -5.50
N GLY A 70 -13.51 -15.26 -6.46
CA GLY A 70 -14.90 -15.62 -6.39
C GLY A 70 -15.67 -14.69 -5.44
N LYS A 71 -16.55 -15.26 -4.61
CA LYS A 71 -17.45 -14.47 -3.75
C LYS A 71 -16.83 -14.01 -2.44
N ASP A 72 -15.79 -14.69 -1.96
CA ASP A 72 -15.23 -14.44 -0.64
C ASP A 72 -13.70 -14.28 -0.72
N ALA A 73 -13.20 -13.10 -0.36
CA ALA A 73 -11.78 -12.83 -0.19
C ALA A 73 -11.25 -13.45 1.10
N THR A 74 -11.09 -14.78 1.12
CA THR A 74 -10.55 -15.48 2.29
C THR A 74 -9.03 -15.56 2.24
N ALA A 75 -8.35 -15.47 3.39
CA ALA A 75 -6.89 -15.59 3.45
C ALA A 75 -6.34 -16.86 2.77
N PRO A 76 -6.96 -18.06 2.89
CA PRO A 76 -6.51 -19.24 2.15
C PRO A 76 -6.59 -19.09 0.63
N ALA A 77 -7.61 -18.42 0.11
CA ALA A 77 -7.74 -18.15 -1.33
C ALA A 77 -6.62 -17.21 -1.81
N LEU A 78 -6.35 -16.12 -1.08
CA LEU A 78 -5.23 -15.23 -1.38
C LEU A 78 -3.88 -15.97 -1.37
N ILE A 79 -3.63 -16.75 -0.31
CA ILE A 79 -2.38 -17.52 -0.15
C ILE A 79 -2.19 -18.49 -1.32
N LYS A 80 -3.26 -19.15 -1.79
CA LYS A 80 -3.22 -20.05 -2.93
C LYS A 80 -2.79 -19.33 -4.21
N GLU A 81 -3.32 -18.15 -4.47
CA GLU A 81 -2.97 -17.38 -5.68
C GLU A 81 -1.55 -16.79 -5.58
N LEU A 82 -1.16 -16.26 -4.41
CA LEU A 82 0.21 -15.79 -4.18
C LEU A 82 1.25 -16.91 -4.28
N THR A 83 0.93 -18.11 -3.80
CA THR A 83 1.80 -19.29 -3.93
C THR A 83 2.03 -19.64 -5.41
N GLN A 84 0.99 -19.59 -6.24
CA GLN A 84 1.10 -19.82 -7.68
C GLN A 84 1.92 -18.73 -8.37
N LEU A 85 1.74 -17.47 -7.96
CA LEU A 85 2.53 -16.34 -8.46
C LEU A 85 4.02 -16.51 -8.11
N PHE A 86 4.34 -16.81 -6.85
CA PHE A 86 5.73 -16.99 -6.40
C PHE A 86 6.38 -18.21 -7.06
N SER A 87 5.61 -19.25 -7.35
CA SER A 87 6.10 -20.42 -8.09
C SER A 87 6.47 -20.10 -9.54
N ARG A 88 5.85 -19.09 -10.16
CA ARG A 88 6.13 -18.66 -11.55
C ARG A 88 7.29 -17.68 -11.65
N PHE A 89 7.34 -16.70 -10.75
CA PHE A 89 8.28 -15.57 -10.86
C PHE A 89 9.39 -15.57 -9.81
N GLY A 90 9.29 -16.46 -8.82
CA GLY A 90 10.20 -16.51 -7.68
C GLY A 90 9.60 -15.87 -6.42
N GLN A 91 10.27 -16.13 -5.30
CA GLN A 91 9.94 -15.56 -4.00
C GLN A 91 10.31 -14.07 -3.96
N PRO A 92 9.39 -13.18 -3.53
CA PRO A 92 9.70 -11.76 -3.35
C PRO A 92 10.52 -11.53 -2.08
N VAL A 93 11.18 -10.37 -2.01
CA VAL A 93 11.83 -9.88 -0.78
C VAL A 93 10.80 -9.19 0.12
N GLU A 94 9.93 -8.38 -0.46
CA GLU A 94 8.93 -7.57 0.26
C GLU A 94 7.58 -7.63 -0.44
N VAL A 95 6.51 -7.77 0.36
CA VAL A 95 5.12 -7.63 -0.06
C VAL A 95 4.49 -6.50 0.76
N VAL A 96 3.88 -5.54 0.08
CA VAL A 96 3.19 -4.39 0.67
C VAL A 96 1.69 -4.60 0.58
N SER A 97 0.95 -4.47 1.67
CA SER A 97 -0.51 -4.59 1.72
C SER A 97 -1.16 -3.41 2.43
N ASP A 98 -2.46 -3.18 2.19
CA ASP A 98 -3.29 -2.18 2.88
C ASP A 98 -3.54 -2.48 4.38
N GLY A 99 -3.24 -3.70 4.84
CA GLY A 99 -3.47 -4.14 6.21
C GLY A 99 -4.85 -4.76 6.45
N GLY A 100 -5.57 -5.11 5.38
CA GLY A 100 -6.83 -5.84 5.46
C GLY A 100 -6.74 -7.10 6.34
N SER A 101 -7.90 -7.52 6.87
CA SER A 101 -8.01 -8.66 7.80
C SER A 101 -7.42 -9.96 7.25
N GLN A 102 -7.44 -10.11 5.92
CA GLN A 102 -6.90 -11.23 5.17
C GLN A 102 -5.37 -11.30 5.28
N PHE A 103 -4.69 -10.15 5.29
CA PHE A 103 -3.24 -10.03 5.35
C PHE A 103 -2.70 -10.06 6.79
N THR A 104 -3.54 -9.72 7.77
CA THR A 104 -3.15 -9.63 9.19
C THR A 104 -3.54 -10.86 10.02
N CYS A 105 -4.18 -11.86 9.41
CA CYS A 105 -4.59 -13.09 10.09
C CYS A 105 -3.42 -14.07 10.33
N LYS A 106 -3.63 -15.02 11.26
CA LYS A 106 -2.62 -16.05 11.61
C LYS A 106 -2.20 -16.91 10.42
N ALA A 107 -3.13 -17.24 9.51
CA ALA A 107 -2.82 -18.03 8.33
C ALA A 107 -1.83 -17.31 7.42
N PHE A 108 -2.02 -15.99 7.23
CA PHE A 108 -1.11 -15.18 6.44
C PHE A 108 0.23 -14.96 7.13
N ALA A 109 0.25 -14.76 8.45
CA ALA A 109 1.51 -14.70 9.21
C ALA A 109 2.34 -15.99 9.05
N THR A 110 1.69 -17.16 9.13
CA THR A 110 2.37 -18.45 8.88
C THR A 110 2.91 -18.56 7.46
N PHE A 111 2.17 -18.03 6.48
CA PHE A 111 2.60 -17.97 5.09
C PHE A 111 3.85 -17.09 4.91
N VAL A 112 3.86 -15.89 5.50
CA VAL A 112 5.00 -14.95 5.52
C VAL A 112 6.24 -15.63 6.09
N GLU A 113 6.10 -16.33 7.22
CA GLU A 113 7.21 -17.08 7.83
C GLU A 113 7.70 -18.22 6.94
N SER A 114 6.79 -19.01 6.36
CA SER A 114 7.14 -20.17 5.53
C SER A 114 7.86 -19.80 4.24
N TRP A 115 7.47 -18.69 3.62
CA TRP A 115 8.07 -18.15 2.41
C TRP A 115 9.16 -17.12 2.68
N ASN A 116 9.44 -16.79 3.95
CA ASN A 116 10.52 -15.90 4.38
C ASN A 116 10.61 -14.59 3.58
N PHE A 117 9.49 -13.87 3.46
CA PHE A 117 9.44 -12.51 2.89
C PHE A 117 9.02 -11.48 3.94
N ILE A 118 9.25 -10.21 3.68
CA ILE A 118 8.84 -9.11 4.56
C ILE A 118 7.42 -8.67 4.18
N LEU A 119 6.49 -8.70 5.13
CA LEU A 119 5.18 -8.06 4.96
C LEU A 119 5.21 -6.64 5.52
N THR A 120 5.05 -5.66 4.65
CA THR A 120 4.91 -4.24 5.03
C THR A 120 3.44 -3.84 4.94
N VAL A 121 2.87 -3.38 6.05
CA VAL A 121 1.50 -2.85 6.06
C VAL A 121 1.55 -1.35 5.84
N SER A 122 0.92 -0.86 4.77
CA SER A 122 0.82 0.58 4.51
C SER A 122 -0.11 1.23 5.53
N SER A 123 0.29 2.40 6.07
CA SER A 123 -0.54 3.13 7.03
C SER A 123 -1.81 3.67 6.36
N PRO A 124 -2.99 3.69 7.04
CA PRO A 124 -4.22 4.31 6.52
C PRO A 124 -4.08 5.80 6.20
N THR A 125 -3.07 6.49 6.75
CA THR A 125 -2.76 7.89 6.44
C THR A 125 -1.84 8.06 5.21
N HIS A 126 -1.28 6.96 4.71
CA HIS A 126 -0.34 6.90 3.59
C HIS A 126 -0.79 5.85 2.56
N ALA A 127 -2.08 5.80 2.22
CA ALA A 127 -2.61 4.98 1.13
C ALA A 127 -1.80 5.17 -0.18
N GLN A 128 -1.27 6.38 -0.40
CA GLN A 128 -0.37 6.70 -1.51
C GLN A 128 0.94 5.87 -1.56
N SER A 129 1.38 5.28 -0.45
CA SER A 129 2.55 4.38 -0.43
C SER A 129 2.26 3.01 -1.07
N ASN A 130 0.99 2.58 -1.03
CA ASN A 130 0.45 1.47 -1.82
C ASN A 130 -0.17 1.95 -3.14
N GLY A 131 -0.05 3.24 -3.50
CA GLY A 131 -0.70 3.83 -4.67
C GLY A 131 -0.20 3.30 -6.03
N LYS A 132 0.77 2.37 -6.05
CA LYS A 132 1.10 1.57 -7.24
C LYS A 132 0.22 0.32 -7.38
N ALA A 133 -0.29 -0.22 -6.27
CA ALA A 133 -1.25 -1.32 -6.29
C ALA A 133 -2.69 -0.84 -6.55
N GLU A 134 -3.00 0.42 -6.21
CA GLU A 134 -4.30 1.03 -6.50
C GLU A 134 -4.45 1.34 -8.01
N PRO A 135 -5.37 0.68 -8.73
CA PRO A 135 -5.74 1.12 -10.07
C PRO A 135 -6.50 2.45 -9.97
N ARG A 136 -6.02 3.48 -10.68
CA ARG A 136 -6.77 4.74 -10.89
C ARG A 136 -7.79 4.61 -12.00
#